data_AF-A0AAE4K0P8-F1
#
_entry.id   AF-A0AAE4K0P8-F1
#
_cell.length_a   1.000
_cell.length_b   1.000
_cell.length_c   1.000
_cell.angle_alpha   90.00
_cell.angle_beta   90.00
_cell.angle_gamma   90.00
#
_symmetry.space_group_name_H-M   'P 1'
#
loop_
_entity.id
_entity.type
_entity.pdbx_description
1 polymer ?
#
loop_
_entity_poly.entity_id
_entity_poly.type
_entity_poly.pdbx_seq_one_letter_code
_entity_poly.pdbx_strand_id
1 'polypeptide(L)'
;MVLGRGAQGHRRRSISDVITFVANIALCALMISALPLAILGPFRQGHVPTVNVRDEAGIFDAQALQRDLQSLRFRQDIRFEVVSLTGWGINNLDAATANYAENIFDYQQDFRTSGGARWEEGVVVIAVAPHAHQMAFYPGADVSLKRSEQVAIQDAAASRFAAQDWNGGVVAMGRQAETYLGPYGMTVSGIGVVGAGVLCAAGVVRLVIYCRRGLSARRRARAAARSYAQVTYDYDSTALRVGTLEPGSPESRQLAQRYQRFEAEYDDVARAWNRFGEPRGIDWFSKSVQHEALELERRSAALDNGDDVIVDTVSMLTMSPTWEQVWGKLQEPVLENLRSVTRMVRSASRRRSGLHVEAVQNWVGHQNRRLGELTNSLDQGEIAPAAALAELDRISRLVATVETAVARRRDVVANAAAATSTATAARV
;
A
#
# COMPACT_ATOMS: atom_id res chain seq x y z
N MET A 1 31.74 18.92 29.17
CA MET A 1 30.39 19.56 29.22
C MET A 1 29.82 19.63 27.80
N VAL A 2 29.27 18.52 27.28
CA VAL A 2 28.57 18.46 25.97
C VAL A 2 27.38 17.51 26.14
N LEU A 3 26.35 17.95 26.86
CA LEU A 3 25.14 17.15 27.14
C LEU A 3 23.85 17.82 26.61
N GLY A 4 23.95 18.81 25.73
CA GLY A 4 22.80 19.63 25.32
C GLY A 4 22.21 19.38 23.93
N ARG A 5 22.93 18.77 22.98
CA ARG A 5 22.49 18.70 21.56
C ARG A 5 21.80 17.40 21.14
N GLY A 6 22.05 16.27 21.81
CA GLY A 6 21.45 14.97 21.45
C GLY A 6 19.96 14.86 21.79
N ALA A 7 19.54 15.41 22.93
CA ALA A 7 18.17 15.27 23.43
C ALA A 7 17.13 16.06 22.60
N GLN A 8 17.49 17.22 22.04
CA GLN A 8 16.56 18.01 21.23
C GLN A 8 16.29 17.40 19.84
N GLY A 9 17.29 16.77 19.22
CA GLY A 9 17.13 16.08 17.93
C GLY A 9 16.25 14.83 18.03
N HIS A 10 16.40 14.05 19.11
CA HIS A 10 15.60 12.86 19.35
C HIS A 10 14.12 13.20 19.66
N ARG A 11 13.88 14.26 20.46
CA ARG A 11 12.53 14.71 20.84
C ARG A 11 11.71 15.28 19.67
N ARG A 12 12.33 16.00 18.73
CA ARG A 12 11.66 16.48 17.50
C ARG A 12 11.37 15.37 16.51
N ARG A 13 12.25 14.35 16.39
CA ARG A 13 12.02 13.16 15.55
C ARG A 13 10.79 12.38 16.00
N SER A 14 10.66 12.13 17.30
CA SER A 14 9.54 11.39 17.88
C SER A 14 8.17 12.03 17.60
N ILE A 15 8.04 13.35 17.69
CA ILE A 15 6.75 14.03 17.45
C ILE A 15 6.32 13.95 15.98
N SER A 16 7.25 14.16 15.05
CA SER A 16 6.97 14.04 13.60
C SER A 16 6.57 12.62 13.21
N ASP A 17 7.22 11.62 13.81
CA ASP A 17 6.94 10.21 13.54
C ASP A 17 5.56 9.80 14.09
N VAL A 18 5.17 10.31 15.26
CA VAL A 18 3.82 10.12 15.84
C VAL A 18 2.76 10.76 14.95
N ILE A 19 2.95 12.00 14.50
CA ILE A 19 2.00 12.68 13.60
C ILE A 19 1.83 11.87 12.30
N THR A 20 2.94 11.40 11.73
CA THR A 20 2.92 10.62 10.48
C THR A 20 2.22 9.27 10.67
N PHE A 21 2.41 8.62 11.82
CA PHE A 21 1.70 7.40 12.18
C PHE A 21 0.20 7.65 12.29
N VAL A 22 -0.20 8.62 13.12
CA VAL A 22 -1.62 8.97 13.34
C VAL A 22 -2.30 9.35 12.03
N ALA A 23 -1.65 10.16 11.18
CA ALA A 23 -2.18 10.53 9.87
C ALA A 23 -2.39 9.33 8.95
N ASN A 24 -1.46 8.37 8.91
CA ASN A 24 -1.63 7.17 8.09
C ASN A 24 -2.74 6.25 8.61
N ILE A 25 -2.86 6.10 9.92
CA ILE A 25 -3.94 5.31 10.53
C ILE A 25 -5.29 5.98 10.29
N ALA A 26 -5.39 7.29 10.50
CA ALA A 26 -6.61 8.06 10.25
C ALA A 26 -7.04 7.97 8.79
N LEU A 27 -6.11 8.07 7.85
CA LEU A 27 -6.39 7.90 6.42
C LEU A 27 -6.93 6.50 6.10
N CYS A 28 -6.32 5.44 6.65
CA CYS A 28 -6.81 4.08 6.44
C CYS A 28 -8.20 3.88 7.05
N ALA A 29 -8.44 4.41 8.25
CA ALA A 29 -9.74 4.36 8.91
C ALA A 29 -10.82 5.08 8.07
N LEU A 30 -10.50 6.25 7.52
CA LEU A 30 -11.40 7.01 6.63
C LEU A 30 -11.73 6.22 5.37
N MET A 31 -10.74 5.62 4.72
CA MET A 31 -10.96 4.78 3.53
C MET A 31 -11.84 3.55 3.83
N ILE A 32 -11.61 2.89 4.96
CA ILE A 32 -12.39 1.71 5.38
C ILE A 32 -13.83 2.10 5.72
N SER A 33 -14.04 3.29 6.30
CA SER A 33 -15.37 3.81 6.63
C SER A 33 -16.24 4.15 5.41
N ALA A 34 -15.65 4.28 4.22
CA ALA A 34 -16.39 4.62 3.00
C ALA A 34 -17.48 3.60 2.65
N LEU A 35 -17.20 2.31 2.79
CA LEU A 35 -18.14 1.23 2.47
C LEU A 35 -19.37 1.20 3.41
N PRO A 36 -19.23 1.18 4.76
CA PRO A 36 -20.39 1.23 5.63
C PRO A 36 -21.19 2.52 5.45
N LEU A 37 -20.55 3.66 5.21
CA LEU A 37 -21.25 4.91 4.88
C LEU A 37 -22.02 4.82 3.56
N ALA A 38 -21.50 4.14 2.55
CA ALA A 38 -22.20 3.95 1.27
C ALA A 38 -23.38 2.95 1.38
N ILE A 39 -23.30 1.97 2.28
CA ILE A 39 -24.34 0.96 2.49
C ILE A 39 -25.47 1.50 3.39
N LEU A 40 -25.10 2.18 4.47
CA LEU A 40 -26.01 2.62 5.54
C LEU A 40 -26.36 4.12 5.48
N GLY A 41 -25.73 4.88 4.58
CA GLY A 41 -25.87 6.32 4.52
C GLY A 41 -27.24 6.80 4.02
N PRO A 42 -27.60 8.06 4.31
CA PRO A 42 -28.92 8.66 4.05
C PRO A 42 -29.31 8.69 2.56
N PHE A 43 -28.34 8.58 1.65
CA PHE A 43 -28.55 8.58 0.20
C PHE A 43 -29.48 7.45 -0.30
N ARG A 44 -29.67 6.38 0.47
CA ARG A 44 -30.60 5.30 0.12
C ARG A 44 -32.03 5.48 0.62
N GLN A 45 -32.25 6.26 1.69
CA GLN A 45 -33.55 6.27 2.38
C GLN A 45 -34.51 7.34 1.85
N GLY A 46 -33.99 8.39 1.20
CA GLY A 46 -34.79 9.52 0.73
C GLY A 46 -35.33 10.38 1.88
N HIS A 47 -35.73 11.61 1.56
CA HIS A 47 -36.31 12.57 2.48
C HIS A 47 -37.83 12.42 2.49
N VAL A 48 -38.42 12.52 3.69
CA VAL A 48 -39.87 12.56 3.89
C VAL A 48 -40.34 13.97 3.56
N PRO A 49 -41.32 14.17 2.67
CA PRO A 49 -41.79 15.50 2.37
C PRO A 49 -42.58 16.09 3.56
N THR A 50 -42.49 17.41 3.72
CA THR A 50 -43.40 18.16 4.59
C THR A 50 -44.65 18.51 3.81
N VAL A 51 -45.82 18.50 4.46
CA VAL A 51 -47.10 18.66 3.77
C VAL A 51 -47.97 19.62 4.58
N ASN A 52 -48.37 20.71 3.94
CA ASN A 52 -49.32 21.68 4.45
C ASN A 52 -50.55 21.67 3.55
N VAL A 53 -51.74 21.52 4.13
CA VAL A 53 -53.01 21.48 3.41
C VAL A 53 -53.84 22.68 3.80
N ARG A 54 -54.26 23.47 2.81
CA ARG A 54 -55.13 24.64 2.95
C ARG A 54 -56.39 24.44 2.12
N ASP A 55 -57.47 24.08 2.80
CA ASP A 55 -58.72 23.66 2.17
C ASP A 55 -59.82 24.73 2.30
N GLU A 56 -59.78 25.76 1.45
CA GLU A 56 -60.83 26.79 1.38
C GLU A 56 -62.12 26.31 0.70
N ALA A 57 -62.06 25.24 -0.09
CA ALA A 57 -63.20 24.70 -0.83
C ALA A 57 -63.92 23.58 -0.06
N GLY A 58 -63.35 23.09 1.05
CA GLY A 58 -63.91 22.01 1.86
C GLY A 58 -63.92 20.66 1.15
N ILE A 59 -62.95 20.40 0.26
CA ILE A 59 -62.89 19.21 -0.58
C ILE A 59 -61.88 18.17 -0.12
N PHE A 60 -60.99 18.50 0.83
CA PHE A 60 -59.88 17.65 1.23
C PHE A 60 -60.09 17.03 2.61
N ASP A 61 -59.82 15.73 2.72
CA ASP A 61 -59.44 15.14 4.00
C ASP A 61 -57.95 15.40 4.25
N ALA A 62 -57.66 16.47 5.00
CA ALA A 62 -56.29 16.92 5.27
C ALA A 62 -55.44 15.85 5.97
N GLN A 63 -56.02 15.05 6.87
CA GLN A 63 -55.26 14.03 7.62
C GLN A 63 -54.92 12.82 6.75
N ALA A 64 -55.86 12.37 5.90
CA ALA A 64 -55.58 11.32 4.93
C ALA A 64 -54.53 11.77 3.92
N LEU A 65 -54.70 12.99 3.38
CA LEU A 65 -53.81 13.54 2.37
C LEU A 65 -52.38 13.74 2.89
N GLN A 66 -52.23 14.27 4.11
CA GLN A 66 -50.93 14.43 4.75
C GLN A 66 -50.23 13.09 4.95
N ARG A 67 -50.94 12.06 5.46
CA ARG A 67 -50.36 10.72 5.63
C ARG A 67 -49.90 10.12 4.31
N ASP A 68 -50.73 10.21 3.28
CA ASP A 68 -50.43 9.61 1.98
C ASP A 68 -49.25 10.30 1.30
N LEU A 69 -49.17 11.64 1.34
CA LEU A 69 -48.04 12.38 0.78
C LEU A 69 -46.75 12.19 1.61
N GLN A 70 -46.83 12.09 2.94
CA GLN A 70 -45.67 11.79 3.79
C GLN A 70 -45.15 10.35 3.65
N SER A 71 -45.91 9.46 3.02
CA SER A 71 -45.44 8.11 2.69
C SER A 71 -44.40 8.09 1.56
N LEU A 72 -44.36 9.15 0.74
CA LEU A 72 -43.47 9.30 -0.40
C LEU A 72 -42.02 9.62 0.03
N ARG A 73 -41.05 9.33 -0.85
CA ARG A 73 -39.63 9.59 -0.61
C ARG A 73 -39.00 10.37 -1.74
N PHE A 74 -38.33 11.47 -1.42
CA PHE A 74 -37.68 12.34 -2.39
C PHE A 74 -36.16 12.37 -2.21
N ARG A 75 -35.42 12.68 -3.27
CA ARG A 75 -33.96 12.82 -3.19
C ARG A 75 -33.52 14.05 -2.41
N GLN A 76 -34.34 15.10 -2.44
CA GLN A 76 -34.16 16.36 -1.73
C GLN A 76 -35.34 16.59 -0.79
N ASP A 77 -35.21 17.53 0.13
CA ASP A 77 -36.32 17.96 0.98
C ASP A 77 -37.39 18.65 0.10
N ILE A 78 -38.61 18.11 0.12
CA ILE A 78 -39.76 18.66 -0.61
C ILE A 78 -40.82 19.10 0.40
N ARG A 79 -41.35 20.30 0.21
CA ARG A 79 -42.50 20.84 0.95
C ARG A 79 -43.68 20.98 0.00
N PHE A 80 -44.70 20.15 0.20
CA PHE A 80 -45.96 20.26 -0.52
C PHE A 80 -46.86 21.29 0.16
N GLU A 81 -47.25 22.31 -0.60
CA GLU A 81 -48.32 23.25 -0.25
C GLU A 81 -49.54 22.90 -1.10
N VAL A 82 -50.48 22.15 -0.51
CA VAL A 82 -51.73 21.78 -1.18
C VAL A 82 -52.79 22.81 -0.87
N VAL A 83 -53.35 23.42 -1.91
CA VAL A 83 -54.33 24.50 -1.80
C VAL A 83 -55.58 24.13 -2.60
N SER A 84 -56.74 24.19 -1.97
CA SER A 84 -58.00 24.25 -2.69
C SER A 84 -58.48 25.70 -2.76
N LEU A 85 -58.96 26.13 -3.93
CA LEU A 85 -59.64 27.41 -4.09
C LEU A 85 -61.09 27.12 -4.44
N THR A 86 -62.06 27.84 -3.86
CA THR A 86 -63.49 27.59 -4.11
C THR A 86 -63.80 27.53 -5.62
N GLY A 87 -63.18 28.37 -6.44
CA GLY A 87 -63.33 28.32 -7.91
C GLY A 87 -64.41 29.27 -8.45
N TRP A 88 -65.22 29.88 -7.58
CA TRP A 88 -66.19 30.90 -7.99
C TRP A 88 -65.47 32.17 -8.47
N GLY A 89 -65.65 32.53 -9.75
CA GLY A 89 -65.02 33.70 -10.35
C GLY A 89 -63.56 33.52 -10.78
N ILE A 90 -63.03 32.28 -10.76
CA ILE A 90 -61.67 31.97 -11.21
C ILE A 90 -61.68 31.73 -12.73
N ASN A 91 -61.24 32.72 -13.50
CA ASN A 91 -61.02 32.57 -14.95
C ASN A 91 -59.60 32.07 -15.29
N ASN A 92 -58.66 32.20 -14.35
CA ASN A 92 -57.27 31.79 -14.50
C ASN A 92 -56.73 31.28 -13.15
N LEU A 93 -56.54 29.96 -13.03
CA LEU A 93 -56.00 29.31 -11.84
C LEU A 93 -54.59 29.78 -11.47
N ASP A 94 -53.74 30.10 -12.45
CA ASP A 94 -52.38 30.58 -12.20
C ASP A 94 -52.40 31.91 -11.45
N ALA A 95 -53.23 32.85 -11.92
CA ALA A 95 -53.38 34.16 -11.30
C ALA A 95 -54.05 34.07 -9.92
N ALA A 96 -55.05 33.20 -9.78
CA ALA A 96 -55.74 33.00 -8.50
C ALA A 96 -54.84 32.33 -7.46
N THR A 97 -54.04 31.34 -7.86
CA THR A 97 -53.07 30.67 -6.98
C THR A 97 -51.96 31.61 -6.56
N ALA A 98 -51.45 32.44 -7.48
CA ALA A 98 -50.45 33.45 -7.16
C ALA A 98 -50.99 34.49 -6.16
N ASN A 99 -52.21 35.01 -6.38
CA ASN A 99 -52.83 35.99 -5.48
C ASN A 99 -53.17 35.38 -4.11
N TYR A 100 -53.66 34.13 -4.08
CA TYR A 100 -53.90 33.40 -2.84
C TYR A 100 -52.60 33.22 -2.04
N ALA A 101 -51.53 32.82 -2.73
CA ALA A 101 -50.22 32.65 -2.13
C ALA A 101 -49.66 33.97 -1.55
N GLU A 102 -49.90 35.10 -2.21
CA GLU A 102 -49.45 36.42 -1.73
C GLU A 102 -50.17 36.89 -0.46
N ASN A 103 -51.40 36.43 -0.20
CA ASN A 103 -52.23 36.91 0.91
C ASN A 103 -52.30 35.97 2.13
N ILE A 104 -52.11 34.67 1.96
CA ILE A 104 -52.38 33.66 3.02
C ILE A 104 -51.13 32.91 3.48
N PHE A 105 -50.06 32.88 2.69
CA PHE A 105 -48.79 32.42 3.22
C PHE A 105 -48.23 33.54 4.10
N ASP A 106 -48.31 33.36 5.43
CA ASP A 106 -47.83 34.27 6.50
C ASP A 106 -46.39 34.77 6.32
N TYR A 107 -45.65 34.19 5.38
CA TYR A 107 -44.26 34.46 5.10
C TYR A 107 -44.07 34.86 3.64
N GLN A 108 -44.46 36.08 3.26
CA GLN A 108 -44.19 36.60 1.92
C GLN A 108 -42.70 36.50 1.50
N GLN A 109 -41.78 36.39 2.48
CA GLN A 109 -40.34 36.17 2.26
C GLN A 109 -39.89 34.69 2.20
N ASP A 110 -40.67 33.72 2.71
CA ASP A 110 -40.26 32.29 2.76
C ASP A 110 -40.77 31.48 1.54
N PHE A 111 -41.46 32.14 0.61
CA PHE A 111 -42.10 31.48 -0.53
C PHE A 111 -41.67 32.00 -1.89
N ARG A 112 -41.07 33.19 -2.00
CA ARG A 112 -40.57 33.74 -3.27
C ARG A 112 -39.11 34.14 -3.15
N THR A 113 -38.30 33.67 -4.09
CA THR A 113 -36.91 34.12 -4.22
C THR A 113 -36.84 35.65 -4.36
N SER A 114 -35.85 36.26 -3.69
CA SER A 114 -35.59 37.70 -3.66
C SER A 114 -35.26 38.24 -5.06
N GLY A 115 -36.28 38.44 -5.89
CA GLY A 115 -36.11 38.80 -7.31
C GLY A 115 -37.30 38.55 -8.24
N GLY A 116 -38.36 37.87 -7.80
CA GLY A 116 -39.65 37.82 -8.53
C GLY A 116 -40.08 36.43 -9.03
N ALA A 117 -41.42 36.25 -9.07
CA ALA A 117 -42.27 35.17 -9.61
C ALA A 117 -41.91 33.69 -9.39
N ARG A 118 -40.77 33.36 -8.78
CA ARG A 118 -40.31 31.97 -8.59
C ARG A 118 -40.39 31.56 -7.14
N TRP A 119 -40.99 30.39 -6.91
CA TRP A 119 -41.14 29.79 -5.58
C TRP A 119 -39.79 29.41 -4.96
N GLU A 120 -39.72 29.44 -3.63
CA GLU A 120 -38.54 29.04 -2.86
C GLU A 120 -38.07 27.60 -3.12
N GLU A 121 -36.81 27.35 -2.74
CA GLU A 121 -36.16 26.07 -2.92
C GLU A 121 -36.91 24.96 -2.15
N GLY A 122 -37.17 23.83 -2.82
CA GLY A 122 -37.85 22.65 -2.28
C GLY A 122 -39.38 22.76 -2.19
N VAL A 123 -40.00 23.88 -2.59
CA VAL A 123 -41.46 24.06 -2.50
C VAL A 123 -42.17 23.51 -3.74
N VAL A 124 -43.27 22.79 -3.53
CA VAL A 124 -44.17 22.35 -4.60
C VAL A 124 -45.59 22.75 -4.23
N VAL A 125 -46.21 23.62 -5.03
CA VAL A 125 -47.60 24.03 -4.83
C VAL A 125 -48.52 23.21 -5.71
N ILE A 126 -49.54 22.57 -5.10
CA ILE A 126 -50.59 21.85 -5.81
C ILE A 126 -51.89 22.60 -5.59
N ALA A 127 -52.41 23.22 -6.65
CA ALA A 127 -53.62 24.02 -6.61
C ALA A 127 -54.79 23.29 -7.28
N VAL A 128 -55.94 23.23 -6.61
CA VAL A 128 -57.15 22.58 -7.11
C VAL A 128 -58.33 23.54 -6.98
N ALA A 129 -59.02 23.79 -8.10
CA ALA A 129 -60.24 24.60 -8.15
C ALA A 129 -61.43 23.74 -8.62
N PRO A 130 -62.19 23.10 -7.71
CA PRO A 130 -63.23 22.14 -8.03
C PRO A 130 -64.34 22.73 -8.91
N HIS A 131 -64.80 23.97 -8.64
CA HIS A 131 -65.87 24.59 -9.43
C HIS A 131 -65.41 25.10 -10.80
N ALA A 132 -64.12 25.41 -10.96
CA ALA A 132 -63.54 25.78 -12.25
C ALA A 132 -63.07 24.56 -13.06
N HIS A 133 -63.11 23.35 -12.48
CA HIS A 133 -62.52 22.13 -13.03
C HIS A 133 -61.05 22.31 -13.46
N GLN A 134 -60.30 23.13 -12.72
CA GLN A 134 -58.89 23.43 -12.99
C GLN A 134 -58.00 22.87 -11.89
N MET A 135 -56.80 22.43 -12.28
CA MET A 135 -55.76 21.95 -11.38
C MET A 135 -54.40 22.39 -11.91
N ALA A 136 -53.44 22.58 -11.02
CA ALA A 136 -52.09 22.91 -11.41
C ALA A 136 -51.05 22.39 -10.42
N PHE A 137 -49.85 22.15 -10.96
CA PHE A 137 -48.68 21.69 -10.23
C PHE A 137 -47.54 22.68 -10.51
N TYR A 138 -47.11 23.42 -9.48
CA TYR A 138 -46.07 24.44 -9.60
C TYR A 138 -44.83 24.02 -8.81
N PRO A 139 -43.77 23.55 -9.50
CA PRO A 139 -42.51 23.24 -8.84
C PRO A 139 -41.73 24.52 -8.50
N GLY A 140 -40.95 24.45 -7.42
CA GLY A 140 -39.96 25.44 -7.03
C GLY A 140 -38.80 25.55 -8.00
N ALA A 141 -38.01 26.62 -7.86
CA ALA A 141 -36.95 26.95 -8.81
C ALA A 141 -35.82 25.90 -8.90
N ASP A 142 -35.58 25.18 -7.82
CA ASP A 142 -34.58 24.11 -7.66
C ASP A 142 -35.14 22.71 -7.98
N VAL A 143 -36.47 22.55 -7.97
CA VAL A 143 -37.15 21.31 -8.35
C VAL A 143 -37.11 21.18 -9.88
N SER A 144 -36.00 20.61 -10.35
CA SER A 144 -35.69 20.48 -11.78
C SER A 144 -36.57 19.42 -12.45
N LEU A 145 -37.79 19.81 -12.81
CA LEU A 145 -38.70 19.02 -13.64
C LEU A 145 -38.81 19.62 -15.04
N LYS A 146 -38.62 18.78 -16.06
CA LYS A 146 -38.90 19.16 -17.46
C LYS A 146 -40.40 19.40 -17.63
N ARG A 147 -40.77 20.24 -18.61
CA ARG A 147 -42.16 20.51 -18.93
C ARG A 147 -42.97 19.24 -19.22
N SER A 148 -42.36 18.26 -19.90
CA SER A 148 -42.99 16.95 -20.16
C SER A 148 -43.27 16.14 -18.88
N GLU A 149 -42.43 16.29 -17.86
CA GLU A 149 -42.59 15.60 -16.57
C GLU A 149 -43.69 16.26 -15.75
N GLN A 150 -43.78 17.60 -15.77
CA GLN A 150 -44.88 18.33 -15.15
C GLN A 150 -46.24 17.98 -15.78
N VAL A 151 -46.30 17.84 -17.11
CA VAL A 151 -47.52 17.36 -17.81
C VAL A 151 -47.86 15.94 -17.39
N ALA A 152 -46.88 15.03 -17.33
CA ALA A 152 -47.13 13.65 -16.89
C ALA A 152 -47.65 13.57 -15.44
N ILE A 153 -47.16 14.46 -14.55
CA ILE A 153 -47.66 14.58 -13.17
C ILE A 153 -49.12 15.03 -13.16
N GLN A 154 -49.48 16.02 -13.97
CA GLN A 154 -50.87 16.49 -14.07
C GLN A 154 -51.79 15.41 -14.67
N ASP A 155 -51.34 14.74 -15.73
CA ASP A 155 -52.08 13.67 -16.40
C ASP A 155 -52.37 12.48 -15.48
N ALA A 156 -51.42 12.14 -14.59
CA ALA A 156 -51.59 11.06 -13.61
C ALA A 156 -52.81 11.25 -12.70
N ALA A 157 -53.24 12.49 -12.51
CA ALA A 157 -54.38 12.82 -11.66
C ALA A 157 -55.67 13.13 -12.43
N ALA A 158 -55.60 13.34 -13.75
CA ALA A 158 -56.74 13.73 -14.57
C ALA A 158 -57.95 12.79 -14.44
N SER A 159 -57.71 11.47 -14.41
CA SER A 159 -58.78 10.47 -14.24
C SER A 159 -59.45 10.51 -12.86
N ARG A 160 -58.68 10.81 -11.81
CA ARG A 160 -59.16 10.92 -10.42
C ARG A 160 -59.97 12.19 -10.22
N PHE A 161 -59.47 13.30 -10.76
CA PHE A 161 -60.20 14.56 -10.73
C PHE A 161 -61.48 14.52 -11.57
N ALA A 162 -61.49 13.82 -12.70
CA ALA A 162 -62.71 13.56 -13.46
C ALA A 162 -63.76 12.76 -12.66
N ALA A 163 -63.31 11.86 -11.78
CA ALA A 163 -64.16 11.11 -10.86
C ALA A 163 -64.48 11.86 -9.55
N GLN A 164 -64.12 13.14 -9.44
CA GLN A 164 -64.25 13.97 -8.22
C GLN A 164 -63.50 13.42 -6.99
N ASP A 165 -62.50 12.56 -7.20
CA ASP A 165 -61.58 12.06 -6.17
C ASP A 165 -60.40 13.05 -6.03
N TRP A 166 -60.63 14.16 -5.31
CA TRP A 166 -59.66 15.25 -5.18
C TRP A 166 -58.41 14.83 -4.39
N ASN A 167 -58.59 14.14 -3.25
CA ASN A 167 -57.48 13.57 -2.48
C ASN A 167 -56.66 12.60 -3.32
N GLY A 168 -57.31 11.65 -3.99
CA GLY A 168 -56.63 10.66 -4.84
C GLY A 168 -55.90 11.30 -6.01
N GLY A 169 -56.43 12.40 -6.58
CA GLY A 169 -55.76 13.18 -7.60
C GLY A 169 -54.47 13.83 -7.12
N VAL A 170 -54.50 14.50 -5.96
CA VAL A 170 -53.28 15.11 -5.38
C VAL A 170 -52.24 14.05 -5.01
N VAL A 171 -52.66 12.92 -4.43
CA VAL A 171 -51.74 11.81 -4.12
C VAL A 171 -51.15 11.21 -5.40
N ALA A 172 -51.92 11.10 -6.49
CA ALA A 172 -51.42 10.63 -7.78
C ALA A 172 -50.36 11.56 -8.36
N MET A 173 -50.54 12.88 -8.26
CA MET A 173 -49.51 13.86 -8.61
C MET A 173 -48.23 13.65 -7.78
N GLY A 174 -48.38 13.47 -6.46
CA GLY A 174 -47.24 13.22 -5.56
C GLY A 174 -46.46 11.95 -5.92
N ARG A 175 -47.16 10.84 -6.19
CA ARG A 175 -46.53 9.56 -6.60
C ARG A 175 -45.82 9.65 -7.95
N GLN A 176 -46.41 10.38 -8.90
CA GLN A 176 -45.78 10.59 -10.19
C GLN A 176 -44.54 11.48 -10.05
N ALA A 177 -44.59 12.49 -9.19
CA ALA A 177 -43.43 13.32 -8.86
C ALA A 177 -42.30 12.51 -8.19
N GLU A 178 -42.64 11.57 -7.28
CA GLU A 178 -41.69 10.64 -6.65
C GLU A 178 -40.95 9.78 -7.69
N THR A 179 -41.60 9.41 -8.80
CA THR A 179 -40.93 8.62 -9.86
C THR A 179 -39.76 9.39 -10.50
N TYR A 180 -39.88 10.71 -10.63
CA TYR A 180 -38.85 11.56 -11.24
C TYR A 180 -37.84 12.10 -10.22
N LEU A 181 -38.33 12.46 -9.03
CA LEU A 181 -37.57 13.14 -7.98
C LEU A 181 -37.16 12.21 -6.83
N GLY A 182 -37.51 10.93 -6.92
CA GLY A 182 -37.23 9.93 -5.89
C GLY A 182 -35.74 9.57 -5.74
N PRO A 183 -35.44 8.72 -4.75
CA PRO A 183 -34.08 8.26 -4.50
C PRO A 183 -33.47 7.62 -5.75
N TYR A 184 -32.15 7.69 -5.88
CA TYR A 184 -31.46 7.04 -6.99
C TYR A 184 -31.80 5.55 -7.05
N GLY A 185 -32.25 5.07 -8.22
CA GLY A 185 -32.52 3.65 -8.45
C GLY A 185 -31.29 2.76 -8.17
N MET A 186 -31.52 1.45 -7.99
CA MET A 186 -30.51 0.47 -7.58
C MET A 186 -29.20 0.54 -8.38
N THR A 187 -29.26 0.87 -9.67
CA THR A 187 -28.09 0.95 -10.56
C THR A 187 -27.13 2.09 -10.18
N VAL A 188 -27.64 3.29 -9.89
CA VAL A 188 -26.81 4.47 -9.57
C VAL A 188 -26.28 4.38 -8.15
N SER A 189 -27.10 3.91 -7.20
CA SER A 189 -26.65 3.60 -5.83
C SER A 189 -25.60 2.47 -5.82
N GLY A 190 -25.77 1.46 -6.70
CA GLY A 190 -24.84 0.34 -6.85
C GLY A 190 -23.42 0.76 -7.26
N ILE A 191 -23.28 1.71 -8.19
CA ILE A 191 -21.97 2.24 -8.61
C ILE A 191 -21.23 2.87 -7.43
N GLY A 192 -21.93 3.65 -6.60
CA GLY A 192 -21.35 4.27 -5.40
C GLY A 192 -20.86 3.24 -4.38
N VAL A 193 -21.61 2.15 -4.19
CA VAL A 193 -21.27 1.05 -3.28
C VAL A 193 -20.06 0.26 -3.78
N VAL A 194 -19.99 -0.03 -5.08
CA VAL A 194 -18.84 -0.70 -5.69
C VAL A 194 -17.58 0.15 -5.54
N GLY A 195 -17.68 1.46 -5.84
CA GLY A 195 -16.57 2.40 -5.66
C GLY A 195 -16.10 2.47 -4.20
N ALA A 196 -17.03 2.55 -3.25
CA ALA A 196 -16.72 2.53 -1.83
C ALA A 196 -16.10 1.19 -1.38
N GLY A 197 -16.53 0.07 -1.97
CA GLY A 197 -15.96 -1.25 -1.73
C GLY A 197 -14.51 -1.36 -2.17
N VAL A 198 -14.18 -0.85 -3.36
CA VAL A 198 -12.80 -0.78 -3.86
C VAL A 198 -11.94 0.10 -2.95
N LEU A 199 -12.46 1.26 -2.52
CA LEU A 199 -11.74 2.15 -1.61
C LEU A 199 -11.48 1.51 -0.24
N CYS A 200 -12.48 0.81 0.31
CA CYS A 200 -12.35 0.06 1.56
C CYS A 200 -11.28 -1.04 1.44
N ALA A 201 -11.33 -1.85 0.37
CA ALA A 201 -10.33 -2.89 0.13
C ALA A 201 -8.91 -2.30 0.02
N ALA A 202 -8.75 -1.18 -0.70
CA ALA A 202 -7.48 -0.47 -0.79
C ALA A 202 -6.99 0.03 0.59
N GLY A 203 -7.91 0.55 1.43
CA GLY A 203 -7.62 0.95 2.80
C GLY A 203 -7.10 -0.19 3.67
N VAL A 204 -7.74 -1.37 3.60
CA VAL A 204 -7.31 -2.58 4.32
C VAL A 204 -5.94 -3.05 3.82
N VAL A 205 -5.73 -3.15 2.51
CA VAL A 205 -4.44 -3.56 1.93
C VAL A 205 -3.32 -2.60 2.37
N ARG A 206 -3.56 -1.29 2.32
CA ARG A 206 -2.61 -0.28 2.79
C ARG A 206 -2.27 -0.45 4.27
N LEU A 207 -3.28 -0.65 5.12
CA LEU A 207 -3.09 -0.88 6.56
C LEU A 207 -2.25 -2.13 6.83
N VAL A 208 -2.53 -3.25 6.14
CA VAL A 208 -1.76 -4.49 6.25
C VAL A 208 -0.31 -4.28 5.84
N ILE A 209 -0.06 -3.62 4.71
CA ILE A 209 1.30 -3.31 4.25
C ILE A 209 2.03 -2.45 5.28
N TYR A 210 1.37 -1.43 5.82
CA TYR A 210 1.93 -0.53 6.82
C TYR A 210 2.30 -1.28 8.11
N CYS A 211 1.39 -2.11 8.64
CA CYS A 211 1.63 -2.92 9.83
C CYS A 211 2.76 -3.94 9.62
N ARG A 212 2.78 -4.63 8.47
CA ARG A 212 3.85 -5.58 8.12
C ARG A 212 5.22 -4.90 8.07
N ARG A 213 5.31 -3.66 7.58
CA ARG A 213 6.57 -2.90 7.53
C ARG A 213 7.11 -2.61 8.93
N GLY A 214 6.28 -2.14 9.85
CA GLY A 214 6.69 -1.89 11.24
C GLY A 214 7.09 -3.18 11.99
N LEU A 215 6.33 -4.26 11.83
CA LEU A 215 6.68 -5.56 12.40
C LEU A 215 7.98 -6.14 11.82
N SER A 216 8.24 -5.90 10.53
CA SER A 216 9.48 -6.34 9.88
C SER A 216 10.70 -5.59 10.43
N ALA A 217 10.59 -4.29 10.73
CA ALA A 217 11.68 -3.55 11.37
C ALA A 217 12.07 -4.15 12.73
N ARG A 218 11.09 -4.54 13.55
CA ARG A 218 11.34 -5.26 14.81
C ARG A 218 12.07 -6.58 14.60
N ARG A 219 11.66 -7.35 13.59
CA ARG A 219 12.30 -8.63 13.26
C ARG A 219 13.76 -8.43 12.80
N ARG A 220 14.02 -7.43 11.96
CA ARG A 220 15.36 -7.09 11.47
C ARG A 220 16.28 -6.60 12.59
N ALA A 221 15.80 -5.71 13.45
CA ALA A 221 16.57 -5.26 14.61
C ALA A 221 16.93 -6.43 15.55
N ARG A 222 16.02 -7.39 15.76
CA ARG A 222 16.32 -8.62 16.51
C ARG A 222 17.29 -9.57 15.79
N ALA A 223 17.29 -9.60 14.47
CA ALA A 223 18.29 -10.36 13.72
C ALA A 223 19.67 -9.69 13.84
N ALA A 224 19.73 -8.38 13.64
CA ALA A 224 20.94 -7.58 13.82
C ALA A 224 21.53 -7.72 15.22
N ALA A 225 20.69 -7.65 16.26
CA ALA A 225 21.13 -7.77 17.66
C ALA A 225 21.75 -9.13 17.96
N ARG A 226 21.25 -10.20 17.33
CA ARG A 226 21.81 -11.55 17.49
C ARG A 226 23.20 -11.65 16.87
N SER A 227 23.35 -11.20 15.62
CA SER A 227 24.66 -11.18 14.95
C SER A 227 25.66 -10.29 15.69
N TYR A 228 25.25 -9.12 16.16
CA TYR A 228 26.13 -8.24 16.93
C TYR A 228 26.54 -8.82 18.29
N ALA A 229 25.61 -9.48 19.00
CA ALA A 229 25.91 -10.14 20.27
C ALA A 229 26.89 -11.31 20.13
N GLN A 230 26.80 -12.06 19.02
CA GLN A 230 27.72 -13.15 18.71
C GLN A 230 29.13 -12.61 18.46
N VAL A 231 29.28 -11.61 17.60
CA VAL A 231 30.57 -10.93 17.35
C VAL A 231 31.18 -10.35 18.62
N THR A 232 30.38 -9.73 19.50
CA THR A 232 30.89 -9.14 20.76
C THR A 232 31.44 -10.22 21.71
N TYR A 233 30.84 -11.41 21.72
CA TYR A 233 31.29 -12.54 22.54
C TYR A 233 32.56 -13.19 21.95
N ASP A 234 32.63 -13.30 20.63
CA ASP A 234 33.75 -13.96 19.94
C ASP A 234 34.95 -13.03 19.73
N TYR A 235 34.77 -11.70 19.82
CA TYR A 235 35.80 -10.67 19.63
C TYR A 235 37.07 -10.90 20.46
N ASP A 236 36.93 -11.12 21.77
CA ASP A 236 38.07 -11.36 22.67
C ASP A 236 38.82 -12.64 22.29
N SER A 237 38.11 -13.65 21.75
CA SER A 237 38.69 -14.90 21.30
C SER A 237 39.40 -14.76 19.94
N THR A 238 38.87 -13.92 19.04
CA THR A 238 39.49 -13.59 17.75
C THR A 238 40.76 -12.76 17.97
N ALA A 239 40.72 -11.77 18.85
CA ALA A 239 41.87 -10.94 19.22
C ALA A 239 43.02 -11.80 19.81
N LEU A 240 42.70 -12.77 20.66
CA LEU A 240 43.69 -13.70 21.23
C LEU A 240 44.32 -14.58 20.15
N ARG A 241 43.52 -15.10 19.21
CA ARG A 241 44.02 -15.99 18.13
C ARG A 241 44.87 -15.26 17.12
N VAL A 242 44.51 -14.03 16.72
CA VAL A 242 45.35 -13.21 15.82
C VAL A 242 46.71 -12.90 16.46
N GLY A 243 46.76 -12.73 17.79
CA GLY A 243 48.00 -12.53 18.54
C GLY A 243 48.96 -13.73 18.59
N THR A 244 48.53 -14.93 18.19
CA THR A 244 49.37 -16.15 18.19
C THR A 244 50.22 -16.34 16.93
N LEU A 245 50.06 -15.48 15.92
CA LEU A 245 50.80 -15.58 14.66
C LEU A 245 52.20 -14.96 14.78
N GLU A 246 53.18 -15.58 14.09
CA GLU A 246 54.57 -15.15 14.13
C GLU A 246 54.75 -13.74 13.50
N PRO A 247 55.29 -12.74 14.23
CA PRO A 247 55.41 -11.38 13.73
C PRO A 247 56.42 -11.30 12.57
N GLY A 248 55.95 -11.00 11.35
CA GLY A 248 56.83 -10.68 10.22
C GLY A 248 56.57 -11.40 8.89
N SER A 249 55.73 -12.45 8.86
CA SER A 249 55.38 -13.11 7.60
C SER A 249 54.54 -12.20 6.67
N PRO A 250 54.62 -12.35 5.34
CA PRO A 250 53.75 -11.64 4.40
C PRO A 250 52.26 -11.87 4.68
N GLU A 251 51.88 -13.07 5.12
CA GLU A 251 50.51 -13.43 5.44
C GLU A 251 50.01 -12.78 6.73
N SER A 252 50.85 -12.71 7.77
CA SER A 252 50.46 -12.07 9.04
C SER A 252 50.28 -10.56 8.88
N ARG A 253 51.04 -9.90 7.98
CA ARG A 253 50.80 -8.48 7.62
C ARG A 253 49.47 -8.28 6.91
N GLN A 254 49.10 -9.17 5.98
CA GLN A 254 47.83 -9.08 5.27
C GLN A 254 46.64 -9.33 6.22
N LEU A 255 46.77 -10.27 7.14
CA LEU A 255 45.75 -10.54 8.16
C LEU A 255 45.64 -9.39 9.17
N ALA A 256 46.75 -8.79 9.60
CA ALA A 256 46.74 -7.63 10.49
C ALA A 256 46.01 -6.42 9.86
N GLN A 257 46.22 -6.17 8.55
CA GLN A 257 45.46 -5.13 7.83
C GLN A 257 43.96 -5.44 7.74
N ARG A 258 43.59 -6.71 7.55
CA ARG A 258 42.18 -7.13 7.55
C ARG A 258 41.55 -6.98 8.92
N TYR A 259 42.28 -7.35 9.98
CA TYR A 259 41.84 -7.19 11.36
C TYR A 259 41.66 -5.71 11.74
N GLN A 260 42.60 -4.83 11.39
CA GLN A 260 42.44 -3.38 11.61
C GLN A 260 41.21 -2.80 10.90
N ARG A 261 40.91 -3.27 9.68
CA ARG A 261 39.70 -2.86 8.97
C ARG A 261 38.43 -3.38 9.66
N PHE A 262 38.46 -4.62 10.15
CA PHE A 262 37.36 -5.20 10.93
C PHE A 262 37.12 -4.44 12.23
N GLU A 263 38.18 -4.09 12.96
CA GLU A 263 38.11 -3.31 14.20
C GLU A 263 37.48 -1.92 13.97
N ALA A 264 37.87 -1.23 12.90
CA ALA A 264 37.26 0.04 12.51
C ALA A 264 35.76 -0.10 12.18
N GLU A 265 35.36 -1.17 11.49
CA GLU A 265 33.95 -1.46 11.16
C GLU A 265 33.15 -1.84 12.41
N TYR A 266 33.72 -2.63 13.32
CA TYR A 266 33.12 -2.98 14.62
C TYR A 266 32.78 -1.71 15.41
N ASP A 267 33.74 -0.79 15.50
CA ASP A 267 33.59 0.52 16.14
C ASP A 267 32.47 1.36 15.53
N ASP A 268 32.36 1.38 14.20
CA ASP A 268 31.30 2.09 13.48
C ASP A 268 29.93 1.46 13.69
N VAL A 269 29.85 0.13 13.73
CA VAL A 269 28.62 -0.62 14.04
C VAL A 269 28.20 -0.41 15.49
N ALA A 270 29.13 -0.43 16.45
CA ALA A 270 28.86 -0.12 17.86
C ALA A 270 28.33 1.31 18.03
N ARG A 271 28.93 2.29 17.33
CA ARG A 271 28.40 3.66 17.28
C ARG A 271 27.01 3.72 16.64
N ALA A 272 26.75 2.92 15.62
CA ALA A 272 25.44 2.86 14.97
C ALA A 272 24.36 2.27 15.90
N TRP A 273 24.68 1.21 16.64
CA TRP A 273 23.81 0.65 17.69
C TRP A 273 23.51 1.66 18.80
N ASN A 274 24.52 2.39 19.26
CA ASN A 274 24.34 3.46 20.25
C ASN A 274 23.45 4.60 19.74
N ARG A 275 23.53 4.95 18.45
CA ARG A 275 22.63 5.95 17.83
C ARG A 275 21.21 5.43 17.63
N PHE A 276 21.06 4.15 17.28
CA PHE A 276 19.76 3.52 17.07
C PHE A 276 18.96 3.42 18.37
N GLY A 277 19.65 3.17 19.49
CA GLY A 277 19.04 3.09 20.81
C GLY A 277 18.00 1.97 20.91
N GLU A 278 16.97 2.17 21.73
CA GLU A 278 15.88 1.21 21.95
C GLU A 278 14.53 1.81 21.51
N PRO A 279 14.13 1.68 20.22
CA PRO A 279 12.86 2.22 19.73
C PRO A 279 11.66 1.61 20.48
N ARG A 280 10.66 2.42 20.85
CA ARG A 280 9.49 1.97 21.64
C ARG A 280 8.18 2.14 20.89
N GLY A 281 7.28 1.18 21.07
CA GLY A 281 5.88 1.29 20.63
C GLY A 281 5.71 1.67 19.15
N ILE A 282 5.27 2.91 18.91
CA ILE A 282 4.92 3.49 17.61
C ILE A 282 6.14 3.83 16.76
N ASP A 283 7.30 4.06 17.37
CA ASP A 283 8.53 4.44 16.65
C ASP A 283 8.94 3.40 15.60
N TRP A 284 8.61 2.12 15.84
CA TRP A 284 8.85 1.01 14.90
C TRP A 284 8.15 1.17 13.54
N PHE A 285 7.09 1.96 13.48
CA PHE A 285 6.33 2.22 12.25
C PHE A 285 6.85 3.43 11.48
N SER A 286 7.85 4.15 12.01
CA SER A 286 8.49 5.24 11.29
C SER A 286 9.39 4.73 10.18
N LYS A 287 9.49 5.52 9.10
CA LYS A 287 10.33 5.19 7.94
C LYS A 287 11.81 5.26 8.29
N SER A 288 12.19 6.17 9.19
CA SER A 288 13.57 6.34 9.67
C SER A 288 14.04 5.10 10.43
N VAL A 289 13.26 4.63 11.41
CA VAL A 289 13.58 3.43 12.20
C VAL A 289 13.63 2.18 11.33
N GLN A 290 12.75 2.07 10.33
CA GLN A 290 12.81 0.97 9.36
C GLN A 290 14.11 0.97 8.54
N HIS A 291 14.56 2.14 8.10
CA HIS A 291 15.78 2.27 7.31
C HIS A 291 17.02 1.99 8.17
N GLU A 292 17.09 2.61 9.35
CA GLU A 292 18.17 2.41 10.31
C GLU A 292 18.25 0.93 10.73
N ALA A 293 17.14 0.25 11.01
CA ALA A 293 17.14 -1.18 11.36
C ALA A 293 17.62 -2.09 10.22
N LEU A 294 17.30 -1.76 8.95
CA LEU A 294 17.79 -2.52 7.78
C LEU A 294 19.28 -2.29 7.54
N GLU A 295 19.75 -1.05 7.69
CA GLU A 295 21.17 -0.71 7.59
C GLU A 295 21.96 -1.44 8.68
N LEU A 296 21.45 -1.45 9.91
CA LEU A 296 22.04 -2.12 11.06
C LEU A 296 22.09 -3.64 10.88
N GLU A 297 21.04 -4.26 10.35
CA GLU A 297 21.02 -5.70 9.99
C GLU A 297 22.10 -6.03 8.97
N ARG A 298 22.18 -5.26 7.88
CA ARG A 298 23.17 -5.48 6.83
C ARG A 298 24.60 -5.32 7.33
N ARG A 299 24.86 -4.27 8.11
CA ARG A 299 26.19 -4.02 8.68
C ARG A 299 26.58 -5.06 9.72
N SER A 300 25.66 -5.44 10.61
CA SER A 300 25.93 -6.48 11.62
C SER A 300 26.20 -7.84 10.97
N ALA A 301 25.46 -8.19 9.91
CA ALA A 301 25.71 -9.42 9.15
C ALA A 301 27.02 -9.37 8.35
N ALA A 302 27.38 -8.21 7.80
CA ALA A 302 28.66 -8.04 7.11
C ALA A 302 29.85 -8.12 8.08
N LEU A 303 29.68 -7.60 9.30
CA LEU A 303 30.66 -7.67 10.38
C LEU A 303 30.87 -9.12 10.84
N ASP A 304 29.78 -9.85 11.10
CA ASP A 304 29.79 -11.28 11.46
C ASP A 304 30.53 -12.13 10.42
N ASN A 305 30.23 -11.94 9.13
CA ASN A 305 30.96 -12.61 8.05
C ASN A 305 32.46 -12.20 7.99
N GLY A 306 32.79 -10.97 8.37
CA GLY A 306 34.17 -10.50 8.45
C GLY A 306 34.96 -11.18 9.57
N ASP A 307 34.35 -11.35 10.75
CA ASP A 307 34.93 -12.06 11.89
C ASP A 307 35.15 -13.54 11.55
N ASP A 308 34.12 -14.21 11.00
CA ASP A 308 34.17 -15.59 10.53
C ASP A 308 35.36 -15.85 9.59
N VAL A 309 35.57 -14.97 8.60
CA VAL A 309 36.69 -15.10 7.65
C VAL A 309 38.04 -14.96 8.36
N ILE A 310 38.16 -14.09 9.35
CA ILE A 310 39.40 -13.92 10.14
C ILE A 310 39.64 -15.19 10.96
N VAL A 311 38.64 -15.67 11.69
CA VAL A 311 38.72 -16.89 12.52
C VAL A 311 39.05 -18.12 11.67
N ASP A 312 38.39 -18.28 10.53
CA ASP A 312 38.62 -19.38 9.59
C ASP A 312 40.05 -19.31 9.01
N THR A 313 40.51 -18.11 8.63
CA THR A 313 41.87 -17.92 8.12
C THR A 313 42.93 -18.26 9.18
N VAL A 314 42.74 -17.81 10.43
CA VAL A 314 43.67 -18.15 11.52
C VAL A 314 43.65 -19.65 11.81
N SER A 315 42.48 -20.27 11.82
CA SER A 315 42.31 -21.71 12.05
C SER A 315 43.00 -22.55 10.98
N MET A 316 43.02 -22.08 9.73
CA MET A 316 43.78 -22.68 8.63
C MET A 316 45.29 -22.46 8.76
N LEU A 317 45.73 -21.22 9.02
CA LEU A 317 47.15 -20.90 9.12
C LEU A 317 47.85 -21.59 10.29
N THR A 318 47.13 -21.83 11.39
CA THR A 318 47.63 -22.51 12.59
C THR A 318 47.43 -24.03 12.57
N MET A 319 46.80 -24.58 11.52
CA MET A 319 46.39 -25.98 11.45
C MET A 319 45.67 -26.45 12.72
N SER A 320 44.68 -25.68 13.16
CA SER A 320 43.87 -26.01 14.34
C SER A 320 43.14 -27.36 14.18
N PRO A 321 42.71 -28.04 15.26
CA PRO A 321 42.00 -29.32 15.16
C PRO A 321 40.73 -29.31 14.28
N THR A 322 40.18 -28.14 14.00
CA THR A 322 39.00 -27.93 13.14
C THR A 322 39.35 -27.54 11.70
N TRP A 323 40.64 -27.58 11.30
CA TRP A 323 41.11 -27.11 10.00
C TRP A 323 40.39 -27.78 8.83
N GLU A 324 40.09 -29.08 8.91
CA GLU A 324 39.39 -29.82 7.85
C GLU A 324 37.97 -29.26 7.60
N GLN A 325 37.25 -28.94 8.69
CA GLN A 325 35.90 -28.40 8.62
C GLN A 325 35.92 -26.99 8.01
N VAL A 326 36.88 -26.16 8.45
CA VAL A 326 37.09 -24.80 7.93
C VAL A 326 37.49 -24.85 6.45
N TRP A 327 38.37 -25.75 6.07
CA TRP A 327 38.77 -25.95 4.67
C TRP A 327 37.58 -26.32 3.79
N GLY A 328 36.72 -27.24 4.26
CA GLY A 328 35.46 -27.58 3.60
C GLY A 328 34.55 -26.35 3.43
N LYS A 329 34.38 -25.54 4.49
CA LYS A 329 33.60 -24.28 4.45
C LYS A 329 34.16 -23.29 3.43
N LEU A 330 35.48 -23.16 3.32
CA LEU A 330 36.14 -22.27 2.36
C LEU A 330 36.04 -22.74 0.91
N GLN A 331 35.97 -24.05 0.67
CA GLN A 331 35.83 -24.62 -0.68
C GLN A 331 34.40 -24.54 -1.23
N GLU A 332 33.38 -24.54 -0.36
CA GLU A 332 31.97 -24.59 -0.75
C GLU A 332 31.55 -23.52 -1.78
N PRO A 333 31.90 -22.23 -1.63
CA PRO A 333 31.54 -21.20 -2.61
C PRO A 333 32.14 -21.45 -3.99
N VAL A 334 33.38 -21.96 -4.04
CA VAL A 334 34.07 -22.26 -5.30
C VAL A 334 33.41 -23.44 -6.00
N LEU A 335 33.07 -24.49 -5.24
CA LEU A 335 32.34 -25.66 -5.75
C LEU A 335 30.96 -25.27 -6.29
N GLU A 336 30.23 -24.37 -5.62
CA GLU A 336 28.94 -23.91 -6.11
C GLU A 336 29.06 -23.10 -7.40
N ASN A 337 30.05 -22.21 -7.50
CA ASN A 337 30.30 -21.46 -8.74
C ASN A 337 30.68 -22.40 -9.90
N LEU A 338 31.48 -23.45 -9.65
CA LEU A 338 31.77 -24.49 -10.65
C LEU A 338 30.51 -25.26 -11.09
N ARG A 339 29.60 -25.57 -10.17
CA ARG A 339 28.29 -26.17 -10.49
C ARG A 339 27.41 -25.21 -11.31
N SER A 340 27.43 -23.91 -10.98
CA SER A 340 26.75 -22.84 -11.72
C SER A 340 27.22 -22.80 -13.17
N VAL A 341 28.54 -22.71 -13.39
CA VAL A 341 29.16 -22.77 -14.74
C VAL A 341 28.72 -24.03 -15.48
N THR A 342 28.75 -25.19 -14.83
CA THR A 342 28.33 -26.46 -15.47
C THR A 342 26.86 -26.43 -15.89
N ARG A 343 25.96 -25.89 -15.05
CA ARG A 343 24.53 -25.70 -15.38
C ARG A 343 24.36 -24.77 -16.58
N MET A 344 25.08 -23.66 -16.60
CA MET A 344 25.03 -22.68 -17.70
C MET A 344 25.52 -23.27 -19.01
N VAL A 345 26.64 -24.00 -19.00
CA VAL A 345 27.22 -24.68 -20.16
C VAL A 345 26.26 -25.73 -20.74
N ARG A 346 25.62 -26.56 -19.89
CA ARG A 346 24.57 -27.50 -20.35
C ARG A 346 23.34 -26.80 -20.95
N SER A 347 23.04 -25.58 -20.53
CA SER A 347 21.93 -24.80 -21.08
C SER A 347 22.30 -24.10 -22.41
N ALA A 348 23.59 -23.81 -22.61
CA ALA A 348 24.14 -23.22 -23.81
C ALA A 348 24.29 -24.25 -24.94
N SER A 349 24.70 -25.49 -24.61
CA SER A 349 24.78 -26.59 -25.58
C SER A 349 23.46 -26.91 -26.28
N ARG A 350 22.33 -26.75 -25.58
CA ARG A 350 20.97 -26.90 -26.15
C ARG A 350 20.58 -25.79 -27.13
N ARG A 351 21.30 -24.67 -27.16
CA ARG A 351 20.91 -23.44 -27.86
C ARG A 351 21.80 -23.08 -29.07
N ARG A 352 22.64 -24.00 -29.58
CA ARG A 352 23.62 -23.75 -30.67
C ARG A 352 24.44 -22.47 -30.46
N SER A 353 25.15 -22.37 -29.32
CA SER A 353 26.12 -21.30 -29.03
C SER A 353 27.54 -21.63 -29.55
N GLY A 354 28.38 -20.63 -29.81
CA GLY A 354 29.80 -20.78 -30.21
C GLY A 354 30.76 -21.16 -29.07
N LEU A 355 30.23 -21.50 -27.90
CA LEU A 355 30.96 -21.96 -26.73
C LEU A 355 31.53 -23.37 -26.92
N HIS A 356 32.81 -23.59 -26.61
CA HIS A 356 33.41 -24.94 -26.61
C HIS A 356 33.01 -25.69 -25.34
N VAL A 357 31.82 -26.29 -25.37
CA VAL A 357 31.18 -26.99 -24.24
C VAL A 357 32.11 -28.01 -23.60
N GLU A 358 32.78 -28.85 -24.40
CA GLU A 358 33.70 -29.89 -23.91
C GLU A 358 34.94 -29.30 -23.24
N ALA A 359 35.51 -28.22 -23.78
CA ALA A 359 36.68 -27.57 -23.20
C ALA A 359 36.37 -26.97 -21.82
N VAL A 360 35.21 -26.33 -21.65
CA VAL A 360 34.78 -25.77 -20.36
C VAL A 360 34.43 -26.88 -19.36
N GLN A 361 33.81 -27.99 -19.80
CA GLN A 361 33.54 -29.13 -18.92
C GLN A 361 34.82 -29.83 -18.44
N ASN A 362 35.78 -30.05 -19.34
CA ASN A 362 37.09 -30.60 -18.99
C ASN A 362 37.83 -29.68 -18.02
N TRP A 363 37.77 -28.37 -18.24
CA TRP A 363 38.33 -27.38 -17.32
C TRP A 363 37.67 -27.44 -15.93
N VAL A 364 36.33 -27.48 -15.84
CA VAL A 364 35.63 -27.64 -14.54
C VAL A 364 36.08 -28.93 -13.83
N GLY A 365 36.17 -30.05 -14.57
CA GLY A 365 36.65 -31.33 -14.03
C GLY A 365 38.10 -31.29 -13.57
N HIS A 366 38.95 -30.48 -14.22
CA HIS A 366 40.32 -30.24 -13.77
C HIS A 366 40.36 -29.39 -12.48
N GLN A 367 39.59 -28.30 -12.40
CA GLN A 367 39.53 -27.48 -11.18
C GLN A 367 39.03 -28.27 -9.96
N ASN A 368 38.01 -29.13 -10.14
CA ASN A 368 37.52 -30.01 -9.07
C ASN A 368 38.60 -30.99 -8.58
N ARG A 369 39.36 -31.60 -9.49
CA ARG A 369 40.48 -32.48 -9.12
C ARG A 369 41.57 -31.71 -8.37
N ARG A 370 41.92 -30.51 -8.84
CA ARG A 370 42.91 -29.66 -8.19
C ARG A 370 42.51 -29.26 -6.77
N LEU A 371 41.22 -28.97 -6.53
CA LEU A 371 40.72 -28.71 -5.18
C LEU A 371 40.85 -29.94 -4.25
N GLY A 372 40.59 -31.14 -4.77
CA GLY A 372 40.81 -32.39 -4.03
C GLY A 372 42.29 -32.68 -3.75
N GLU A 373 43.16 -32.44 -4.72
CA GLU A 373 44.62 -32.52 -4.56
C GLU A 373 45.12 -31.56 -3.48
N LEU A 374 44.63 -30.31 -3.47
CA LEU A 374 44.98 -29.33 -2.44
C LEU A 374 44.58 -29.81 -1.03
N THR A 375 43.41 -30.45 -0.88
CA THR A 375 43.00 -31.03 0.40
C THR A 375 43.97 -32.12 0.86
N ASN A 376 44.34 -33.04 -0.05
CA ASN A 376 45.24 -34.15 0.29
C ASN A 376 46.67 -33.67 0.59
N SER A 377 47.21 -32.74 -0.21
CA SER A 377 48.54 -32.17 0.04
C SER A 377 48.58 -31.33 1.31
N LEU A 378 47.44 -30.74 1.72
CA LEU A 378 47.34 -30.01 2.98
C LEU A 378 47.28 -30.96 4.19
N ASP A 379 46.55 -32.07 4.08
CA ASP A 379 46.51 -33.15 5.09
C ASP A 379 47.88 -33.80 5.31
N GLN A 380 48.62 -34.04 4.22
CA GLN A 380 49.95 -34.64 4.24
C GLN A 380 51.06 -33.65 4.63
N GLY A 381 50.73 -32.37 4.83
CA GLY A 381 51.69 -31.32 5.16
C GLY A 381 52.68 -30.97 4.04
N GLU A 382 52.39 -31.35 2.79
CA GLU A 382 53.24 -31.10 1.62
C GLU A 382 53.18 -29.64 1.17
N ILE A 383 52.06 -28.96 1.40
CA ILE A 383 51.86 -27.54 1.09
C ILE A 383 51.62 -26.73 2.37
N ALA A 384 52.27 -25.57 2.47
CA ALA A 384 51.99 -24.65 3.55
C ALA A 384 50.53 -24.14 3.47
N PRO A 385 49.79 -24.04 4.59
CA PRO A 385 48.39 -23.59 4.57
C PRO A 385 48.20 -22.22 3.90
N ALA A 386 49.17 -21.31 4.05
CA ALA A 386 49.21 -20.03 3.34
C ALA A 386 49.20 -20.18 1.81
N ALA A 387 50.00 -21.11 1.28
CA ALA A 387 50.07 -21.37 -0.15
C ALA A 387 48.80 -22.05 -0.68
N ALA A 388 48.18 -22.92 0.11
CA ALA A 388 46.89 -23.53 -0.24
C ALA A 388 45.75 -22.49 -0.29
N LEU A 389 45.70 -21.55 0.67
CA LEU A 389 44.75 -20.44 0.63
C LEU A 389 44.96 -19.52 -0.57
N ALA A 390 46.21 -19.23 -0.93
CA ALA A 390 46.54 -18.43 -2.12
C ALA A 390 46.11 -19.13 -3.42
N GLU A 391 46.27 -20.45 -3.50
CA GLU A 391 45.83 -21.23 -4.65
C GLU A 391 44.29 -21.33 -4.71
N LEU A 392 43.60 -21.49 -3.58
CA LEU A 392 42.14 -21.45 -3.53
C LEU A 392 41.60 -20.08 -4.02
N ASP A 393 42.23 -18.98 -3.61
CA ASP A 393 41.89 -17.62 -4.06
C ASP A 393 42.15 -17.42 -5.56
N ARG A 394 43.25 -18.01 -6.08
CA ARG A 394 43.52 -18.06 -7.53
C ARG A 394 42.43 -18.82 -8.28
N ILE A 395 42.04 -20.01 -7.82
CA ILE A 395 40.98 -20.82 -8.44
C ILE A 395 39.66 -20.05 -8.40
N SER A 396 39.29 -19.48 -7.26
CA SER A 396 38.07 -18.66 -7.09
C SER A 396 37.97 -17.53 -8.11
N ARG A 397 39.05 -16.75 -8.31
CA ARG A 397 39.11 -15.68 -9.34
C ARG A 397 38.94 -16.20 -10.77
N LEU A 398 39.54 -17.34 -11.09
CA LEU A 398 39.42 -17.96 -12.40
C LEU A 398 37.98 -18.40 -12.65
N VAL A 399 37.35 -19.04 -11.66
CA VAL A 399 35.95 -19.48 -11.74
C VAL A 399 35.00 -18.31 -11.94
N ALA A 400 35.15 -17.23 -11.17
CA ALA A 400 34.33 -16.02 -11.33
C ALA A 400 34.48 -15.38 -12.73
N THR A 401 35.68 -15.39 -13.29
CA THR A 401 35.96 -14.86 -14.63
C THR A 401 35.26 -15.69 -15.71
N VAL A 402 35.34 -17.02 -15.61
CA VAL A 402 34.65 -17.94 -16.53
C VAL A 402 33.14 -17.82 -16.39
N GLU A 403 32.61 -17.81 -15.17
CA GLU A 403 31.16 -17.67 -14.91
C GLU A 403 30.60 -16.38 -15.50
N THR A 404 31.25 -15.24 -15.25
CA THR A 404 30.83 -13.95 -15.80
C THR A 404 30.95 -13.89 -17.32
N ALA A 405 31.96 -14.51 -17.92
CA ALA A 405 32.11 -14.61 -19.36
C ALA A 405 30.98 -15.43 -20.01
N VAL A 406 30.65 -16.59 -19.42
CA VAL A 406 29.54 -17.44 -19.88
C VAL A 406 28.19 -16.74 -19.68
N ALA A 407 27.99 -16.04 -18.55
CA ALA A 407 26.77 -15.27 -18.27
C ALA A 407 26.53 -14.17 -19.29
N ARG A 408 27.61 -13.46 -19.68
CA ARG A 408 27.57 -12.37 -20.67
C ARG A 408 27.66 -12.86 -22.12
N ARG A 409 27.63 -14.18 -22.37
CA ARG A 409 27.78 -14.81 -23.70
C ARG A 409 29.03 -14.36 -24.46
N ARG A 410 30.11 -14.13 -23.72
CA ARG A 410 31.43 -13.82 -24.29
C ARG A 410 32.17 -15.14 -24.52
N ASP A 411 31.68 -15.92 -25.48
CA ASP A 411 32.14 -17.29 -25.72
C ASP A 411 33.65 -17.37 -25.96
N VAL A 412 34.24 -16.38 -26.67
CA VAL A 412 35.70 -16.27 -26.89
C VAL A 412 36.47 -16.07 -25.58
N VAL A 413 35.95 -15.25 -24.66
CA VAL A 413 36.60 -14.97 -23.37
C VAL A 413 36.48 -16.18 -22.44
N ALA A 414 35.34 -16.85 -22.44
CA ALA A 414 35.13 -18.09 -21.68
C ALA A 414 36.07 -19.21 -22.17
N ASN A 415 36.18 -19.38 -23.50
CA ASN A 415 37.05 -20.37 -24.12
C ASN A 415 38.53 -20.06 -23.86
N ALA A 416 38.95 -18.81 -23.99
CA ALA A 416 40.32 -18.38 -23.72
C ALA A 416 40.69 -18.59 -22.25
N ALA A 417 39.85 -18.17 -21.30
CA ALA A 417 40.09 -18.33 -19.87
C ALA A 417 40.17 -19.81 -19.46
N ALA A 418 39.32 -20.67 -20.03
CA ALA A 418 39.36 -22.12 -19.81
C ALA A 418 40.61 -22.79 -20.43
N ALA A 419 41.09 -22.31 -21.58
CA ALA A 419 42.26 -22.85 -22.27
C ALA A 419 43.60 -22.41 -21.66
N THR A 420 43.73 -21.15 -21.24
CA THR A 420 44.96 -20.63 -20.62
C THR A 420 45.25 -21.34 -19.29
N SER A 421 44.21 -21.67 -18.53
CA SER A 421 44.36 -22.31 -17.23
C SER A 421 44.70 -23.81 -17.31
N THR A 422 44.16 -24.55 -18.28
CA THR A 422 44.58 -25.95 -18.54
C THR A 422 46.00 -26.04 -19.12
N ALA A 423 46.44 -25.08 -19.94
CA ALA A 423 47.79 -25.07 -20.50
C ALA A 423 48.88 -24.71 -19.47
N THR A 424 48.54 -23.88 -18.47
CA THR A 424 49.49 -23.50 -17.40
C THR A 424 49.72 -24.66 -16.43
N ALA A 425 48.73 -25.53 -16.21
CA ALA A 425 48.84 -26.72 -15.35
C ALA A 425 49.58 -27.90 -16.00
N ALA A 426 49.76 -27.91 -17.33
CA ALA A 426 50.53 -28.94 -18.03
C ALA A 426 52.05 -28.65 -18.10
N ARG A 427 52.48 -27.49 -17.58
CA ARG A 427 53.88 -27.01 -17.60
C ARG A 427 54.52 -26.89 -16.21
N VAL A 428 53.77 -27.20 -15.15
CA VAL A 428 54.24 -27.35 -13.77
C VAL A 428 54.10 -28.82 -13.43
#